data_AF-A0A534L397-F1
#
_entry.id   AF-A0A534L397-F1
#
_cell.length_a   1.000
_cell.length_b   1.000
_cell.length_c   1.000
_cell.angle_alpha   90.00
_cell.angle_beta   90.00
_cell.angle_gamma   90.00
#
_symmetry.space_group_name_H-M   'P 1'
#
loop_
_entity.id
_entity.type
_entity.pdbx_description
1 polymer ?
#
loop_
_entity_poly.entity_id
_entity_poly.type
_entity_poly.pdbx_seq_one_letter_code
_entity_poly.pdbx_strand_id
1 'polypeptide(L)'
;MSYDVSGGARSVAARVCQIVFGRKRNVHGRARDEPGFIHRNGVAWIGQSVLVMSSHDAEELATRLRSLGVRVAMVPVTIPRTSLVAFQRPRASHA
;
A
#
# COMPACT_ATOMS: atom_id res chain seq x y z
N MET A 1 6.60 -7.83 1.51
CA MET A 1 6.30 -7.66 0.08
C MET A 1 7.05 -6.45 -0.45
N SER A 2 7.60 -6.54 -1.65
CA SER A 2 8.13 -5.41 -2.39
C SER A 2 7.57 -5.37 -3.80
N TYR A 3 7.55 -4.18 -4.40
CA TYR A 3 7.14 -4.00 -5.79
C TYR A 3 8.07 -3.05 -6.54
N ASP A 4 8.05 -3.14 -7.86
CA ASP A 4 8.83 -2.27 -8.74
C ASP A 4 8.01 -1.87 -9.98
N VAL A 5 8.03 -0.58 -10.27
CA VAL A 5 7.31 0.03 -11.40
C VAL A 5 8.34 0.53 -12.41
N SER A 6 8.25 0.06 -13.65
CA SER A 6 9.12 0.52 -14.73
C SER A 6 9.06 2.05 -14.89
N GLY A 7 10.22 2.71 -14.96
CA GLY A 7 10.34 4.18 -14.93
C GLY A 7 9.58 4.94 -16.03
N GLY A 8 9.21 4.29 -17.13
CA GLY A 8 8.41 4.89 -18.21
C GLY A 8 6.89 4.89 -17.96
N ALA A 9 6.40 4.16 -16.96
CA ALA A 9 4.96 3.91 -16.78
C ALA A 9 4.33 4.88 -15.75
N ARG A 10 4.34 6.19 -16.04
CA ARG A 10 3.87 7.23 -15.11
C ARG A 10 2.42 7.03 -14.64
N SER A 11 1.53 6.62 -15.54
CA SER A 11 0.12 6.33 -15.21
C SER A 11 -0.01 5.14 -14.26
N VAL A 12 0.80 4.10 -14.46
CA VAL A 12 0.87 2.94 -13.57
C VAL A 12 1.41 3.36 -12.21
N ALA A 13 2.50 4.12 -12.15
CA ALA A 13 3.06 4.63 -10.89
C ALA A 13 2.03 5.44 -10.10
N ALA A 14 1.30 6.35 -10.76
CA ALA A 14 0.22 7.10 -10.12
C ALA A 14 -0.88 6.17 -9.59
N ARG A 15 -1.26 5.14 -10.36
CA ARG A 15 -2.27 4.16 -9.93
C ARG A 15 -1.81 3.32 -8.74
N VAL A 16 -0.54 2.90 -8.71
CA VAL A 16 0.08 2.21 -7.58
C VAL A 16 0.03 3.10 -6.34
N CYS A 17 0.41 4.38 -6.46
CA CYS A 17 0.35 5.32 -5.34
C CYS A 17 -1.07 5.43 -4.78
N GLN A 18 -2.09 5.50 -5.64
CA GLN A 18 -3.48 5.54 -5.20
C GLN A 18 -3.93 4.26 -4.47
N ILE A 19 -3.46 3.09 -4.90
CA ILE A 19 -3.78 1.81 -4.27
C ILE A 19 -3.08 1.69 -2.91
N VAL A 20 -1.79 2.02 -2.85
CA VAL A 20 -0.96 1.87 -1.66
C VAL A 20 -1.28 2.95 -0.64
N PHE A 21 -1.21 4.22 -1.04
CA PHE A 21 -1.33 5.38 -0.16
C PHE A 21 -2.74 5.98 -0.09
N GLY A 22 -3.68 5.47 -0.89
CA GLY A 22 -5.02 6.03 -0.97
C GLY A 22 -5.09 7.23 -1.91
N ARG A 23 -6.30 7.75 -2.06
CA ARG A 23 -6.56 8.90 -2.93
C ARG A 23 -7.78 9.68 -2.47
N LYS A 24 -7.87 10.93 -2.89
CA LYS A 24 -9.10 11.71 -2.83
C LYS A 24 -9.90 11.51 -4.10
N ARG A 25 -11.18 11.18 -3.97
CA ARG A 25 -12.12 11.10 -5.09
C ARG A 25 -13.28 12.05 -4.86
N ASN A 26 -13.58 12.87 -5.87
CA ASN A 26 -14.80 13.68 -5.85
C ASN A 26 -15.99 12.80 -6.21
N VAL A 27 -16.96 12.73 -5.31
CA VAL A 27 -18.21 11.97 -5.48
C VAL A 27 -19.35 12.93 -5.18
N HIS A 28 -20.20 13.21 -6.19
CA HIS A 28 -21.30 14.18 -6.09
C HIS A 28 -20.89 15.56 -5.55
N GLY A 29 -19.78 16.10 -6.07
CA GLY A 29 -19.27 17.42 -5.66
C GLY A 29 -18.59 17.45 -4.29
N ARG A 30 -18.49 16.32 -3.57
CA ARG A 30 -17.80 16.22 -2.28
C ARG A 30 -16.50 15.42 -2.43
N ALA A 31 -15.40 15.95 -1.90
CA ALA A 31 -14.15 15.21 -1.80
C ALA A 31 -14.29 14.11 -0.74
N ARG A 32 -14.03 12.87 -1.12
CA ARG A 32 -14.02 11.70 -0.23
C ARG A 32 -12.64 11.06 -0.23
N ASP A 33 -12.11 10.80 0.97
CA ASP A 33 -10.90 10.00 1.12
C ASP A 33 -11.19 8.51 0.88
N GLU A 34 -10.42 7.93 -0.03
CA GLU A 34 -10.37 6.49 -0.28
C GLU A 34 -9.07 5.94 0.32
N PRO A 35 -9.14 5.22 1.46
CA PRO A 35 -7.94 4.71 2.12
C PRO A 35 -7.26 3.64 1.25
N GLY A 36 -5.95 3.77 1.09
CA GLY A 36 -5.10 2.73 0.52
C GLY A 36 -4.68 1.66 1.52
N PHE A 37 -3.88 0.70 1.06
CA PHE A 37 -3.38 -0.41 1.88
C PHE A 37 -2.63 0.03 3.15
N ILE A 38 -1.88 1.14 3.12
CA ILE A 38 -1.15 1.62 4.30
C ILE A 38 -2.05 1.98 5.49
N HIS A 39 -3.36 2.14 5.25
CA HIS A 39 -4.33 2.47 6.29
C HIS A 39 -4.99 1.23 6.90
N ARG A 40 -4.71 0.03 6.39
CA ARG A 40 -5.23 -1.22 6.95
C ARG A 40 -4.46 -1.59 8.21
N ASN A 41 -5.16 -2.20 9.16
CA ASN A 41 -4.56 -2.66 10.39
C ASN A 41 -3.49 -3.73 10.10
N GLY A 42 -2.30 -3.56 10.66
CA GLY A 42 -1.19 -4.51 10.50
C GLY A 42 -0.37 -4.33 9.21
N VAL A 43 -0.69 -3.34 8.37
CA VAL A 43 0.17 -2.93 7.26
C VAL A 43 1.18 -1.90 7.75
N ALA A 44 2.46 -2.15 7.49
CA ALA A 44 3.57 -1.26 7.78
C ALA A 44 4.34 -0.95 6.49
N TRP A 45 4.62 0.33 6.26
CA TRP A 45 5.44 0.78 5.14
C TRP A 45 6.87 0.98 5.62
N ILE A 46 7.80 0.22 5.04
CA ILE A 46 9.21 0.23 5.46
C ILE A 46 10.02 1.28 4.67
N GLY A 47 9.60 1.59 3.44
CA GLY A 47 10.25 2.57 2.56
C GLY A 47 9.86 2.35 1.11
N GLN A 48 10.10 3.34 0.25
CA GLN A 48 9.80 3.40 -1.21
C GLN A 48 8.69 2.44 -1.67
N SER A 49 9.04 1.17 -1.93
CA SER A 49 8.14 0.15 -2.47
C SER A 49 8.06 -1.14 -1.64
N VAL A 50 8.38 -1.08 -0.34
CA VAL A 50 8.45 -2.23 0.57
C VAL A 50 7.42 -2.09 1.68
N LEU A 51 6.60 -3.13 1.86
CA LEU A 51 5.59 -3.21 2.90
C LEU A 51 5.63 -4.56 3.63
N VAL A 52 5.34 -4.52 4.92
CA VAL A 52 5.07 -5.70 5.75
C VAL A 52 3.58 -5.71 6.08
N MET A 53 2.94 -6.86 5.95
CA MET A 53 1.50 -7.03 6.17
C MET A 53 1.15 -8.50 6.38
N SER A 54 -0.12 -8.79 6.65
CA SER A 54 -0.64 -10.16 6.68
C SER A 54 -0.49 -10.83 5.30
N SER A 55 -0.40 -12.16 5.24
CA SER A 55 -0.36 -12.89 3.96
C SER A 55 -1.56 -12.57 3.08
N HIS A 56 -2.75 -12.44 3.69
CA HIS A 56 -3.98 -12.06 2.98
C HIS A 56 -3.87 -10.69 2.30
N ASP A 57 -3.43 -9.66 3.01
CA ASP A 57 -3.26 -8.33 2.42
C ASP A 57 -2.16 -8.32 1.34
N ALA A 58 -1.09 -9.10 1.53
CA ALA A 58 -0.01 -9.22 0.58
C ALA A 58 -0.49 -9.85 -0.74
N GLU A 59 -1.29 -10.91 -0.68
CA GLU A 59 -1.88 -11.55 -1.85
C GLU A 59 -2.87 -10.64 -2.58
N GLU A 60 -3.71 -9.93 -1.84
CA GLU A 60 -4.65 -8.98 -2.42
C GLU A 60 -3.92 -7.82 -3.13
N LEU A 61 -2.92 -7.23 -2.47
CA LEU A 61 -2.12 -6.16 -3.05
C LEU A 61 -1.35 -6.68 -4.27
N ALA A 62 -0.72 -7.85 -4.16
CA ALA A 62 0.03 -8.45 -5.25
C ALA A 62 -0.85 -8.70 -6.48
N THR A 63 -2.08 -9.18 -6.29
CA THR A 63 -3.04 -9.38 -7.38
C THR A 63 -3.38 -8.07 -8.08
N ARG A 64 -3.68 -7.02 -7.30
CA ARG A 64 -3.99 -5.68 -7.84
C ARG A 64 -2.81 -5.02 -8.55
N LEU A 65 -1.59 -5.24 -8.08
CA LEU A 65 -0.40 -4.66 -8.70
C LEU A 65 0.00 -5.43 -9.97
N ARG A 66 -0.05 -6.77 -9.95
CA ARG A 66 0.24 -7.60 -11.12
C ARG A 66 -0.73 -7.35 -12.27
N SER A 67 -2.01 -7.09 -11.98
CA SER A 67 -2.98 -6.72 -13.03
C SER A 67 -2.67 -5.36 -13.71
N LEU A 68 -1.81 -4.55 -13.11
CA LEU A 68 -1.29 -3.31 -13.68
C LEU A 68 0.09 -3.50 -14.37
N GLY A 69 0.59 -4.73 -14.46
CA GLY A 69 1.92 -5.03 -15.02
C GLY A 69 3.09 -4.71 -14.08
N VAL A 70 2.82 -4.51 -12.78
CA VAL A 70 3.85 -4.20 -11.78
C VAL A 70 4.55 -5.47 -11.31
N ARG A 71 5.88 -5.43 -11.20
CA ARG A 71 6.67 -6.54 -10.67
C ARG A 71 6.50 -6.59 -9.15
N VAL A 72 6.20 -7.77 -8.62
CA VAL A 72 5.93 -7.97 -7.19
C VAL A 72 6.72 -9.16 -6.67
N ALA A 73 7.43 -8.98 -5.56
CA ALA A 73 8.06 -10.04 -4.79
C ALA A 73 7.42 -10.16 -3.40
N MET A 74 7.17 -11.41 -2.98
CA MET A 74 6.63 -11.73 -1.66
C MET A 74 7.58 -12.70 -0.98
N VAL A 75 7.94 -12.37 0.27
CA VAL A 75 8.80 -13.20 1.11
C VAL A 75 8.16 -13.26 2.49
N PRO A 76 7.87 -14.46 3.03
CA PRO A 76 7.44 -14.61 4.42
C PRO A 76 8.54 -14.15 5.36
N VAL A 77 8.18 -13.38 6.37
CA VAL A 77 9.11 -12.90 7.41
C VAL A 77 8.47 -13.07 8.77
N THR A 78 9.25 -13.54 9.74
CA THR A 78 8.83 -13.55 11.14
C THR A 78 9.37 -12.29 11.79
N ILE A 79 8.47 -11.36 12.12
CA ILE A 79 8.81 -10.12 12.80
C ILE A 79 8.03 -10.06 14.11
N PRO A 80 8.70 -9.85 15.26
CA PRO A 80 8.01 -9.62 16.52
C PRO A 80 7.04 -8.46 16.39
N ARG A 81 5.81 -8.62 16.90
CA ARG A 81 4.76 -7.61 16.76
C ARG A 81 5.17 -6.25 17.34
N THR A 82 5.96 -6.25 18.41
CA THR A 82 6.52 -5.04 19.04
C THR A 82 7.42 -4.25 18.10
N SER A 83 8.23 -4.92 17.28
CA SER A 83 9.10 -4.27 16.28
C SER A 83 8.31 -3.65 15.13
N LEU A 84 7.12 -4.17 14.82
CA LEU A 84 6.27 -3.62 13.75
C LEU A 84 5.59 -2.31 14.14
N VAL A 85 5.35 -2.07 15.43
CA VAL A 85 4.66 -0.86 15.91
C VAL A 85 5.41 0.40 15.50
N ALA A 86 6.75 0.37 15.48
CA ALA A 86 7.57 1.51 15.05
C ALA A 86 7.36 1.92 13.58
N PHE A 87 6.89 0.99 12.74
CA PHE A 87 6.66 1.21 11.30
C PHE A 87 5.18 1.38 10.95
N GLN A 88 4.28 1.15 11.90
CA GLN A 88 2.86 1.40 11.71
C GLN A 88 2.63 2.90 11.81
N ARG A 89 2.11 3.51 10.75
CA ARG A 89 1.68 4.90 10.84
C ARG A 89 0.46 4.98 11.76
N PRO A 90 0.44 5.89 12.75
CA PRO A 90 -0.80 6.27 13.40
C PRO A 90 -1.81 6.68 12.33
N ARG A 91 -3.08 6.27 12.45
CA ARG A 91 -4.14 6.88 11.64
C ARG A 91 -4.00 8.38 11.84
N ALA A 92 -3.75 9.14 10.78
CA ALA A 92 -3.90 10.57 10.84
C ALA A 92 -5.37 10.81 11.18
N SER A 93 -5.65 11.15 12.45
CA SER A 93 -6.92 11.68 12.86
C SER A 93 -7.06 13.00 12.13
N HIS A 94 -7.78 12.99 11.02
CA HIS A 94 -8.33 14.23 10.48
C HIS A 94 -9.33 14.74 11.52
N ALA A 95 -8.87 15.68 12.34
CA ALA A 95 -9.72 16.67 12.99
C ALA A 95 -10.28 17.63 11.94
#